data_AF-A0A0U0SCA6-F1
#
_entry.id   AF-A0A0U0SCA6-F1
#
_cell.length_a   1.000
_cell.length_b   1.000
_cell.length_c   1.000
_cell.angle_alpha   90.00
_cell.angle_beta   90.00
_cell.angle_gamma   90.00
#
_symmetry.space_group_name_H-M   'P 1'
#
loop_
_entity.id
_entity.type
_entity.pdbx_description
1 polymer ?
#
loop_
_entity_poly.entity_id
_entity_poly.type
_entity_poly.pdbx_seq_one_letter_code
_entity_poly.pdbx_strand_id
1 'polypeptide(L)'
;MAHRPPARFDEFSLPTRVGARADERLRSGVPLGEVVDYLGIPASARPVVESVFSGPRSYVEIVAGCNRDGRHTTTEVGLSIVDTSAGRVLVSPSRAFDGEWVSTFSPGTPFAIAVAIQTLTACLPDGQWFPGQRVSRDFSTQSS
;
A
#
# COMPACT_ATOMS: atom_id res chain seq x y z
N MET A 1 -1.55 -9.16 -12.17
CA MET A 1 -0.59 -8.03 -12.07
C MET A 1 0.03 -7.82 -13.45
N ALA A 2 0.39 -6.59 -13.81
CA ALA A 2 0.87 -6.21 -15.14
C ALA A 2 2.41 -6.12 -15.25
N HIS A 3 3.14 -6.66 -14.27
CA HIS A 3 4.62 -6.69 -14.23
C HIS A 3 5.27 -5.31 -14.41
N ARG A 4 4.66 -4.26 -13.86
CA ARG A 4 5.25 -2.91 -13.90
C ARG A 4 6.50 -2.82 -13.00
N PRO A 5 7.54 -2.06 -13.42
CA PRO A 5 8.66 -1.74 -12.53
C PRO A 5 8.19 -0.85 -11.37
N PRO A 6 8.91 -0.79 -10.24
CA PRO A 6 8.59 0.14 -9.14
C PRO A 6 8.47 1.59 -9.65
N ALA A 7 7.42 2.29 -9.23
CA ALA A 7 7.23 3.70 -9.55
C ALA A 7 8.34 4.56 -8.90
N ARG A 8 8.59 5.76 -9.45
CA ARG A 8 9.60 6.70 -8.95
C ARG A 8 8.93 7.95 -8.43
N PHE A 9 8.83 8.07 -7.11
CA PHE A 9 8.25 9.22 -6.41
C PHE A 9 8.68 9.18 -4.95
N ASP A 10 8.55 10.33 -4.28
CA ASP A 10 8.78 10.41 -2.83
C ASP A 10 7.63 9.74 -2.08
N GLU A 11 7.97 8.93 -1.08
CA GLU A 11 6.99 8.33 -0.21
C GLU A 11 6.15 9.41 0.49
N PHE A 12 4.84 9.19 0.58
CA PHE A 12 3.94 10.06 1.33
C PHE A 12 2.88 9.21 2.03
N SER A 13 2.22 9.82 3.03
CA SER A 13 1.23 9.13 3.85
C SER A 13 -0.05 9.94 3.95
N LEU A 14 -1.19 9.24 4.00
CA LEU A 14 -2.53 9.82 4.14
C LEU A 14 -3.30 9.01 5.19
N PRO A 15 -4.19 9.61 6.00
CA PRO A 15 -5.12 8.82 6.81
C PRO A 15 -5.91 7.85 5.92
N THR A 16 -6.03 6.58 6.30
CA THR A 16 -6.67 5.55 5.47
C THR A 16 -8.13 5.93 5.13
N ARG A 17 -8.84 6.53 6.07
CA ARG A 17 -10.19 7.09 5.86
C ARG A 17 -10.24 8.15 4.76
N VAL A 18 -9.18 8.94 4.61
CA VAL A 18 -9.07 9.97 3.57
C VAL A 18 -8.89 9.33 2.19
N GLY A 19 -8.08 8.27 2.09
CA GLY A 19 -7.93 7.47 0.87
C GLY A 19 -9.25 6.79 0.45
N ALA A 20 -9.97 6.18 1.40
CA ALA A 20 -11.28 5.57 1.14
C ALA A 20 -12.31 6.60 0.64
N ARG A 21 -12.35 7.78 1.26
CA ARG A 21 -13.20 8.91 0.83
C ARG A 21 -12.85 9.39 -0.58
N ALA A 22 -11.57 9.44 -0.93
CA ALA A 22 -11.13 9.83 -2.26
C ALA A 22 -11.59 8.82 -3.33
N ASP A 23 -11.43 7.51 -3.08
CA ASP A 23 -11.90 6.47 -4.00
C ASP A 23 -13.44 6.49 -4.15
N GLU A 24 -14.18 6.76 -3.07
CA GLU A 24 -15.63 6.95 -3.12
C GLU A 24 -16.03 8.16 -3.99
N ARG A 25 -15.37 9.31 -3.82
CA ARG A 25 -15.62 10.51 -4.64
C ARG A 25 -15.37 10.27 -6.13
N LEU A 26 -14.30 9.54 -6.45
CA LEU A 26 -14.01 9.16 -7.84
C LEU A 26 -15.10 8.25 -8.40
N ARG A 27 -15.56 7.26 -7.62
CA ARG A 27 -16.69 6.39 -8.00
C ARG A 27 -17.99 7.15 -8.17
N SER A 28 -18.20 8.24 -7.44
CA SER A 28 -19.37 9.13 -7.61
C SER A 28 -19.22 10.14 -8.74
N GLY A 29 -18.14 10.10 -9.53
CA GLY A 29 -17.94 10.96 -10.70
C GLY A 29 -17.29 12.31 -10.43
N VAL A 30 -16.72 12.54 -9.23
CA VAL A 30 -15.93 13.75 -8.97
C VAL A 30 -14.67 13.75 -9.84
N PRO A 31 -14.30 14.87 -10.47
CA PRO A 31 -13.07 14.96 -11.26
C PRO A 31 -11.81 14.61 -10.45
N LEU A 32 -10.89 13.86 -11.06
CA LEU A 32 -9.66 13.41 -10.41
C LEU A 32 -8.82 14.57 -9.85
N GLY A 33 -8.73 15.69 -10.57
CA GLY A 33 -8.00 16.87 -10.10
C GLY A 33 -8.50 17.41 -8.76
N GLU A 34 -9.84 17.48 -8.59
CA GLU A 34 -10.45 17.92 -7.33
C GLU A 34 -10.17 16.95 -6.18
N VAL A 35 -10.15 15.65 -6.47
CA VAL A 35 -9.82 14.62 -5.47
C VAL A 35 -8.36 14.71 -5.07
N VAL A 36 -7.44 14.89 -6.02
CA VAL A 36 -5.99 15.03 -5.76
C VAL A 36 -5.69 16.29 -4.94
N ASP A 37 -6.34 17.42 -5.22
CA ASP A 37 -6.18 18.63 -4.42
C ASP A 37 -6.74 18.46 -3.00
N TYR A 38 -7.88 17.78 -2.84
CA TYR A 38 -8.42 17.41 -1.53
C TYR A 38 -7.47 16.54 -0.70
N LEU A 39 -6.70 15.66 -1.35
CA LEU A 39 -5.77 14.74 -0.68
C LEU A 39 -4.49 15.43 -0.17
N GLY A 40 -4.19 16.66 -0.62
CA GLY A 40 -2.99 17.39 -0.18
C GLY A 40 -1.67 16.72 -0.59
N ILE A 41 -1.65 16.01 -1.71
CA ILE A 41 -0.49 15.22 -2.17
C ILE A 41 0.66 16.16 -2.59
N PRO A 42 1.91 15.86 -2.20
CA PRO A 42 3.08 16.59 -2.68
C PRO A 42 3.15 16.65 -4.21
N ALA A 43 3.58 17.78 -4.77
CA ALA A 43 3.65 17.96 -6.23
C ALA A 43 4.46 16.86 -6.94
N SER A 44 5.53 16.35 -6.32
CA SER A 44 6.35 15.25 -6.85
C SER A 44 5.60 13.91 -6.95
N ALA A 45 4.58 13.69 -6.11
CA ALA A 45 3.81 12.44 -6.07
C ALA A 45 2.51 12.50 -6.90
N ARG A 46 2.04 13.70 -7.28
CA ARG A 46 0.79 13.89 -8.04
C ARG A 46 0.67 12.99 -9.27
N PRO A 47 1.67 12.89 -10.19
CA PRO A 47 1.53 12.06 -11.39
C PRO A 47 1.33 10.56 -11.08
N VAL A 48 1.97 10.07 -10.01
CA VAL A 48 1.84 8.67 -9.58
C VAL A 48 0.49 8.41 -8.92
N VAL A 49 -0.02 9.36 -8.13
CA VAL A 49 -1.36 9.20 -7.54
C VAL A 49 -2.44 9.30 -8.61
N GLU A 50 -2.30 10.23 -9.55
CA GLU A 50 -3.21 10.32 -10.68
C GLU A 50 -3.23 9.02 -11.48
N SER A 51 -2.09 8.36 -11.70
CA SER A 51 -2.05 7.06 -12.39
C SER A 51 -2.64 5.90 -11.59
N VAL A 52 -2.74 6.01 -10.26
CA VAL A 52 -3.48 5.04 -9.43
C VAL A 52 -4.99 5.13 -9.71
N PHE A 53 -5.49 6.31 -10.07
CA PHE A 53 -6.92 6.56 -10.25
C PHE A 53 -7.35 6.76 -11.71
N SER A 54 -6.41 6.88 -12.64
CA SER A 54 -6.66 7.06 -14.08
C SER A 54 -6.09 5.91 -14.92
N GLY A 55 -6.80 5.60 -16.01
CA GLY A 55 -6.34 4.64 -17.01
C GLY A 55 -6.40 3.17 -16.58
N PRO A 56 -5.84 2.26 -17.40
CA PRO A 56 -5.82 0.84 -17.10
C PRO A 56 -4.90 0.56 -15.89
N ARG A 57 -5.50 0.25 -14.74
CA ARG A 57 -4.81 -0.22 -13.54
C ARG A 57 -5.12 -1.68 -13.28
N SER A 58 -4.15 -2.40 -12.71
CA SER A 58 -4.40 -3.70 -12.08
C SER A 58 -3.92 -3.62 -10.65
N TYR A 59 -4.75 -4.04 -9.70
CA TYR A 59 -4.38 -4.02 -8.30
C TYR A 59 -4.72 -5.34 -7.62
N VAL A 60 -4.07 -5.58 -6.49
CA VAL A 60 -4.41 -6.65 -5.55
C VAL A 60 -4.51 -6.02 -4.17
N GLU A 61 -5.53 -6.43 -3.43
CA GLU A 61 -5.65 -6.17 -2.00
C GLU A 61 -5.28 -7.45 -1.24
N ILE A 62 -4.45 -7.31 -0.22
CA ILE A 62 -3.93 -8.42 0.57
C ILE A 62 -4.35 -8.20 2.02
N VAL A 63 -5.10 -9.15 2.56
CA VAL A 63 -5.54 -9.24 3.95
C VAL A 63 -4.91 -10.48 4.56
N ALA A 64 -4.41 -10.39 5.79
CA ALA A 64 -3.91 -11.55 6.51
C ALA A 64 -4.98 -12.07 7.48
N GLY A 65 -4.98 -13.37 7.73
CA GLY A 65 -5.89 -13.98 8.70
C GLY A 65 -5.26 -15.16 9.42
N CYS A 66 -5.79 -15.47 10.60
CA CYS A 66 -5.45 -16.65 11.36
C CYS A 66 -6.70 -17.34 11.92
N ASN A 67 -6.53 -18.61 12.31
CA ASN A 67 -7.51 -19.35 13.08
C ASN A 67 -6.82 -19.86 14.35
N ARG A 68 -7.20 -19.29 15.49
CA ARG A 68 -6.70 -19.69 16.81
C ARG A 68 -7.86 -20.17 17.66
N ASP A 69 -7.76 -21.40 18.14
CA ASP A 69 -8.75 -22.03 19.01
C ASP A 69 -10.18 -22.01 18.41
N GLY A 70 -10.29 -22.17 17.08
CA GLY A 70 -11.55 -22.13 16.34
C GLY A 70 -12.07 -20.72 16.04
N ARG A 71 -11.38 -19.66 16.49
CA ARG A 71 -11.73 -18.27 16.18
C ARG A 71 -10.93 -17.76 14.99
N HIS A 72 -11.64 -17.51 13.90
CA HIS A 72 -11.09 -16.83 12.72
C HIS A 72 -10.95 -15.32 12.98
N THR A 73 -9.76 -14.78 12.72
CA THR A 73 -9.46 -13.33 12.81
C THR A 73 -8.75 -12.88 11.55
N THR A 74 -9.08 -11.70 11.03
CA THR A 74 -8.37 -11.06 9.92
C THR A 74 -7.81 -9.72 10.35
N THR A 75 -6.81 -9.21 9.62
CA THR A 75 -6.36 -7.84 9.80
C THR A 75 -7.49 -6.86 9.48
N GLU A 76 -7.59 -5.80 10.29
CA GLU A 76 -8.62 -4.76 10.16
C GLU A 76 -8.51 -4.00 8.83
N VAL A 77 -7.28 -3.84 8.36
CA VAL A 77 -6.93 -3.16 7.11
C VAL A 77 -6.08 -4.09 6.24
N GLY A 78 -6.24 -3.98 4.92
CA GLY A 78 -5.38 -4.63 3.94
C GLY A 78 -4.24 -3.74 3.48
N LEU A 79 -3.23 -4.35 2.85
CA LEU A 79 -2.27 -3.62 2.01
C LEU A 79 -2.66 -3.79 0.54
N SER A 80 -2.30 -2.83 -0.31
CA SER A 80 -2.57 -2.91 -1.75
C SER A 80 -1.30 -2.77 -2.56
N ILE A 81 -1.22 -3.51 -3.66
CA ILE A 81 -0.20 -3.32 -4.70
C ILE A 81 -0.96 -2.88 -5.96
N VAL A 82 -0.54 -1.78 -6.57
CA VAL A 82 -1.20 -1.19 -7.73
C VAL A 82 -0.18 -1.04 -8.86
N ASP A 83 -0.40 -1.75 -9.96
CA ASP A 83 0.35 -1.53 -11.20
C ASP A 83 -0.38 -0.47 -12.03
N THR A 84 0.33 0.63 -12.31
CA THR A 84 -0.17 1.79 -13.06
C THR A 84 0.72 2.09 -14.28
N SER A 85 0.36 3.09 -15.09
CA SER A 85 1.24 3.61 -16.15
C SER A 85 2.55 4.22 -15.62
N ALA A 86 2.57 4.77 -14.41
CA ALA A 86 3.75 5.35 -13.77
C ALA A 86 4.64 4.32 -13.05
N GLY A 87 4.23 3.05 -13.03
CA GLY A 87 4.92 1.97 -12.33
C GLY A 87 4.08 1.33 -11.24
N ARG A 88 4.71 0.46 -10.46
CA ARG A 88 4.13 -0.25 -9.32
C ARG A 88 4.21 0.61 -8.05
N VAL A 89 3.05 0.77 -7.42
CA VAL A 89 2.87 1.48 -6.15
C VAL A 89 2.47 0.46 -5.08
N LEU A 90 3.09 0.55 -3.92
CA LEU A 90 2.68 -0.14 -2.70
C LEU A 90 1.90 0.85 -1.83
N VAL A 91 0.74 0.41 -1.32
CA VAL A 91 -0.05 1.13 -0.33
C VAL A 91 -0.10 0.25 0.92
N SER A 92 0.69 0.60 1.93
CA SER A 92 0.81 -0.18 3.17
C SER A 92 0.18 0.56 4.34
N PRO A 93 -0.69 -0.09 5.13
CA PRO A 93 -1.24 0.50 6.33
C PRO A 93 -0.22 0.48 7.49
N SER A 94 -0.29 1.50 8.35
CA SER A 94 0.36 1.54 9.65
C SER A 94 -0.54 2.26 10.65
N ARG A 95 -0.35 2.00 11.95
CA ARG A 95 -1.02 2.78 13.00
C ARG A 95 -0.17 3.97 13.38
N ALA A 96 -0.77 5.17 13.35
CA ALA A 96 -0.19 6.36 13.94
C ALA A 96 -0.24 6.31 15.48
N PHE A 97 0.46 7.24 16.14
CA PHE A 97 0.54 7.33 17.60
C PHE A 97 -0.83 7.54 18.29
N ASP A 98 -1.75 8.20 17.60
CA ASP A 98 -3.13 8.43 18.04
C ASP A 98 -4.06 7.22 17.79
N GLY A 99 -3.53 6.15 17.17
CA GLY A 99 -4.27 4.96 16.82
C GLY A 99 -5.02 5.04 15.49
N GLU A 100 -5.01 6.18 14.78
CA GLU A 100 -5.58 6.25 13.43
C GLU A 100 -4.76 5.39 12.45
N TRP A 101 -5.46 4.72 11.53
CA TRP A 101 -4.84 4.04 10.41
C TRP A 101 -4.36 5.06 9.36
N VAL A 102 -3.10 4.92 8.97
CA VAL A 102 -2.45 5.72 7.95
C VAL A 102 -2.00 4.80 6.82
N SER A 103 -2.33 5.17 5.59
CA SER A 103 -1.88 4.50 4.37
C SER A 103 -0.66 5.22 3.82
N THR A 104 0.47 4.51 3.77
CA THR A 104 1.72 4.99 3.19
C THR A 104 1.84 4.50 1.75
N PHE A 105 2.08 5.43 0.83
CA PHE A 105 2.27 5.19 -0.59
C PHE A 105 3.77 5.22 -0.89
N SER A 106 4.31 4.12 -1.38
CA SER A 106 5.74 3.98 -1.67
C SER A 106 6.00 3.24 -2.99
N PRO A 107 7.22 3.36 -3.56
CA PRO A 107 7.65 2.53 -4.67
C PRO A 107 7.48 1.04 -4.36
N GLY A 108 6.75 0.31 -5.21
CA GLY A 108 6.45 -1.12 -5.04
C GLY A 108 7.63 -2.04 -5.35
N THR A 109 8.77 -1.82 -4.70
CA THR A 109 9.94 -2.70 -4.78
C THR A 109 9.64 -4.04 -4.13
N PRO A 110 10.26 -5.15 -4.58
CA PRO A 110 10.10 -6.46 -3.93
C PRO A 110 10.42 -6.42 -2.43
N PHE A 111 11.46 -5.67 -2.05
CA PHE A 111 11.84 -5.50 -0.65
C PHE A 111 10.77 -4.77 0.17
N ALA A 112 10.23 -3.65 -0.34
CA ALA A 112 9.18 -2.91 0.35
C ALA A 112 7.90 -3.75 0.52
N ILE A 113 7.53 -4.51 -0.52
CA ILE A 113 6.37 -5.43 -0.48
C ILE A 113 6.58 -6.51 0.59
N ALA A 114 7.77 -7.13 0.65
CA ALA A 114 8.08 -8.14 1.66
C ALA A 114 7.99 -7.58 3.09
N VAL A 115 8.54 -6.39 3.34
CA VAL A 115 8.45 -5.71 4.64
C VAL A 115 6.99 -5.39 5.01
N ALA A 116 6.19 -4.91 4.05
CA ALA A 116 4.78 -4.61 4.28
C ALA A 116 3.95 -5.85 4.60
N ILE A 117 4.19 -6.98 3.92
CA ILE A 117 3.54 -8.26 4.23
C ILE A 117 3.93 -8.74 5.64
N GLN A 118 5.22 -8.65 5.99
CA GLN A 118 5.67 -9.00 7.34
C GLN A 118 4.97 -8.13 8.40
N THR A 119 4.85 -6.83 8.15
CA THR A 119 4.17 -5.89 9.06
C THR A 119 2.68 -6.20 9.17
N LEU A 120 2.01 -6.50 8.05
CA LEU A 120 0.59 -6.87 8.02
C LEU A 120 0.31 -8.13 8.86
N THR A 121 1.11 -9.18 8.69
CA THR A 121 0.93 -10.43 9.47
C THR A 121 1.21 -10.22 10.96
N ALA A 122 2.10 -9.29 11.32
CA ALA A 122 2.37 -8.96 12.72
C ALA A 122 1.17 -8.34 13.45
N CYS A 123 0.16 -7.85 12.72
CA CYS A 123 -1.09 -7.34 13.31
C CYS A 123 -2.06 -8.47 13.72
N LEU A 124 -1.79 -9.73 13.36
CA LEU A 124 -2.61 -10.86 13.78
C LEU A 124 -2.35 -11.23 15.26
N PRO A 125 -3.34 -11.79 15.98
CA PRO A 125 -3.15 -12.29 17.35
C PRO A 125 -2.04 -13.33 17.50
N ASP A 126 -1.72 -14.05 16.42
CA ASP A 126 -0.69 -15.10 16.39
C ASP A 126 0.71 -14.54 16.08
N GLY A 127 0.79 -13.24 15.79
CA GLY A 127 2.02 -12.56 15.40
C GLY A 127 2.49 -12.92 13.98
N GLN A 128 3.78 -12.70 13.74
CA GLN A 128 4.40 -12.89 12.42
C GLN A 128 4.48 -14.38 12.05
N TRP A 129 4.25 -14.69 10.77
CA TRP A 129 4.38 -16.05 10.25
C TRP A 129 5.82 -16.58 10.27
N PHE A 130 6.82 -15.70 10.16
CA PHE A 130 8.24 -16.05 10.11
C PHE A 130 9.01 -15.39 11.28
N PRO A 131 8.81 -15.85 12.52
CA PRO A 131 9.44 -15.23 13.69
C PRO A 131 10.97 -15.33 13.62
N GLY A 132 11.66 -14.25 13.98
CA GLY A 132 13.13 -14.18 14.01
C GLY A 132 13.80 -14.01 12.64
N GLN A 133 13.04 -14.08 11.53
CA GLN A 133 13.55 -13.81 10.19
C GLN A 133 13.49 -12.31 9.91
N ARG A 134 14.65 -11.69 9.63
CA ARG A 134 14.72 -10.31 9.16
C ARG A 134 14.62 -10.29 7.65
N VAL A 135 13.72 -9.47 7.11
CA VAL A 135 13.73 -9.18 5.68
C VAL A 135 15.00 -8.39 5.38
N SER A 136 15.94 -9.00 4.66
CA SER A 136 17.19 -8.38 4.24
C SER A 136 17.18 -8.16 2.74
N ARG A 137 17.76 -7.03 2.29
CA ARG A 137 18.09 -6.87 0.88
C ARG A 137 19.28 -7.77 0.56
N ASP A 138 19.13 -8.58 -0.48
CA ASP A 138 20.26 -9.27 -1.08
C ASP A 138 20.93 -8.34 -2.09
N PHE A 139 22.16 -7.95 -1.81
CA PHE A 139 22.97 -7.09 -2.68
C PHE A 139 23.81 -7.87 -3.69
N SER A 140 23.84 -9.21 -3.62
CA SER A 140 24.65 -10.06 -4.49
C SER A 140 24.18 -10.08 -5.95
N THR A 141 22.93 -9.68 -6.21
CA THR A 141 22.30 -9.70 -7.53
C THR A 141 22.46 -8.38 -8.32
N GLN A 142 23.09 -7.35 -7.75
CA GLN A 142 23.24 -6.03 -8.38
C GLN A 142 24.50 -5.89 -9.26
N SER A 143 25.27 -6.98 -9.38
CA SER A 143 26.52 -7.05 -10.15
C SER A 143 26.29 -7.77 -11.48
N SER A 144 25.59 -7.16 -12.44
CA SER A 144 25.59 -7.60 -13.86
C SER A 144 25.16 -6.44 -14.77
#